data_AF-A0A8J4WVN7-F1
#
_entry.id   AF-A0A8J4WVN7-F1
#
_cell.length_a   1.000
_cell.length_b   1.000
_cell.length_c   1.000
_cell.angle_alpha   90.00
_cell.angle_beta   90.00
_cell.angle_gamma   90.00
#
_symmetry.space_group_name_H-M   'P 1'
#
loop_
_entity.id
_entity.type
_entity.pdbx_description
1 polymer ?
#
loop_
_entity_poly.entity_id
_entity_poly.type
_entity_poly.pdbx_seq_one_letter_code
_entity_poly.pdbx_strand_id
1 'polypeptide(L)'
;IESNMGSGPSKPEFVTVLADKHVTSGDDIILQCQANTEDVTVSWEKDSQKLSCVEGKHTVKKISTRFVLEISNAQEGDEGNYTITLSNSSGSASCSALVRVEIKSWREVEWRKDSMLKTLKEFKICNEVKELRYLVYGPVGAGKSSTINTIRTIFEGRQFVNCLAAAESTKSHTLSFESYRFANEKESFPFIFYDIMGAEAEEEGVRTPDVISALKGHIKEGYMFNSNTALSENNLYYNHNPSLSDQIHCLVYVVPADKVSMMKADFLKKLESVRKTASSMGIPQVVFMTRVDRACQMTKENLRNVYKSKKIREN
;
A
#
# COMPACT_ATOMS: atom_id res chain seq x y z
N ILE A 1 -52.18 3.78 58.15
CA ILE A 1 -51.28 4.09 57.02
C ILE A 1 -49.96 3.42 57.35
N GLU A 2 -49.83 2.14 56.99
CA GLU A 2 -48.56 1.43 57.13
C GLU A 2 -47.65 1.93 56.01
N SER A 3 -46.60 2.65 56.39
CA SER A 3 -45.52 3.08 55.51
C SER A 3 -44.76 1.85 55.05
N ASN A 4 -45.03 1.42 53.83
CA ASN A 4 -44.25 0.41 53.12
C ASN A 4 -42.84 1.01 52.90
N MET A 5 -41.91 0.76 53.82
CA MET A 5 -40.50 1.06 53.63
C MET A 5 -39.98 0.12 52.54
N GLY A 6 -39.92 0.61 51.31
CA GLY A 6 -39.28 -0.11 50.21
C GLY A 6 -37.84 -0.45 50.61
N SER A 7 -37.48 -1.74 50.49
CA SER A 7 -36.11 -2.21 50.66
C SER A 7 -35.18 -1.37 49.76
N GLY A 8 -34.12 -0.80 50.34
CA GLY A 8 -33.12 -0.07 49.56
C GLY A 8 -32.50 -0.91 48.43
N PRO A 9 -31.86 -0.28 47.44
CA PRO A 9 -31.33 -0.99 46.28
C PRO A 9 -30.27 -2.01 46.70
N SER A 10 -30.30 -3.21 46.12
CA SER A 10 -29.31 -4.26 46.37
C SER A 10 -27.94 -3.87 45.82
N LYS A 11 -26.86 -4.38 46.44
CA LYS A 11 -25.52 -4.19 45.90
C LYS A 11 -25.46 -4.72 44.44
N PRO A 12 -24.87 -3.97 43.49
CA PRO A 12 -24.76 -4.43 42.10
C PRO A 12 -23.85 -5.65 42.00
N GLU A 13 -24.29 -6.66 41.26
CA GLU A 13 -23.52 -7.86 40.93
C GLU A 13 -23.75 -8.24 39.46
N PHE A 14 -22.71 -8.76 38.80
CA PHE A 14 -22.81 -9.21 37.42
C PHE A 14 -23.37 -10.63 37.35
N VAL A 15 -24.50 -10.78 36.67
CA VAL A 15 -25.05 -12.07 36.25
C VAL A 15 -24.27 -12.59 35.04
N THR A 16 -23.89 -11.71 34.13
CA THR A 16 -22.93 -12.00 33.05
C THR A 16 -21.89 -10.89 32.99
N VAL A 17 -20.63 -11.27 32.84
CA VAL A 17 -19.50 -10.34 32.70
C VAL A 17 -19.19 -10.06 31.23
N LEU A 18 -18.40 -9.02 30.98
CA LEU A 18 -17.84 -8.79 29.65
C LEU A 18 -16.96 -9.99 29.23
N ALA A 19 -16.91 -10.27 27.94
CA ALA A 19 -16.06 -11.30 27.36
C ALA A 19 -15.08 -10.68 26.36
N ASP A 20 -13.85 -11.19 26.35
CA ASP A 20 -12.82 -10.77 25.41
C ASP A 20 -13.29 -10.92 23.95
N LYS A 21 -12.83 -9.99 23.11
CA LYS A 21 -13.23 -9.92 21.70
C LYS A 21 -12.02 -9.83 20.79
N HIS A 22 -12.04 -10.64 19.74
CA HIS A 22 -11.18 -10.51 18.57
C HIS A 22 -12.07 -10.09 17.40
N VAL A 23 -11.85 -8.89 16.86
CA VAL A 23 -12.71 -8.28 15.86
C VAL A 23 -11.88 -7.89 14.64
N THR A 24 -12.40 -8.10 13.43
CA THR A 24 -11.70 -7.64 12.22
C THR A 24 -11.92 -6.13 12.07
N SER A 25 -10.88 -5.37 11.69
CA SER A 25 -11.05 -3.95 11.41
C SER A 25 -12.14 -3.71 10.36
N GLY A 26 -13.09 -2.84 10.67
CA GLY A 26 -14.28 -2.58 9.86
C GLY A 26 -15.58 -3.15 10.44
N ASP A 27 -15.49 -4.20 11.25
CA ASP A 27 -16.66 -4.79 11.92
C ASP A 27 -17.03 -4.00 13.18
N ASP A 28 -18.23 -4.22 13.72
CA ASP A 28 -18.67 -3.59 14.95
C ASP A 28 -18.24 -4.39 16.19
N ILE A 29 -17.80 -3.69 17.23
CA ILE A 29 -17.47 -4.29 18.54
C ILE A 29 -18.70 -4.16 19.44
N ILE A 30 -19.18 -5.29 19.96
CA ILE A 30 -20.31 -5.33 20.91
C ILE A 30 -19.83 -5.92 22.24
N LEU A 31 -19.72 -5.06 23.25
CA LEU A 31 -19.44 -5.42 24.63
C LEU A 31 -20.74 -5.36 25.43
N GLN A 32 -21.07 -6.45 26.11
CA GLN A 32 -22.33 -6.55 26.84
C GLN A 32 -22.19 -7.35 28.14
N CYS A 33 -22.93 -6.93 29.14
CA CYS A 33 -23.05 -7.61 30.42
C CYS A 33 -24.47 -7.46 30.98
N GLN A 34 -24.78 -8.20 32.03
CA GLN A 34 -26.05 -8.16 32.72
C GLN A 34 -25.83 -8.11 34.23
N ALA A 35 -26.57 -7.25 34.91
CA ALA A 35 -26.56 -7.15 36.37
C ALA A 35 -27.78 -7.81 37.01
N ASN A 36 -27.72 -7.99 38.33
CA ASN A 36 -28.85 -8.42 39.16
C ASN A 36 -29.91 -7.33 39.37
N THR A 37 -29.58 -6.05 39.16
CA THR A 37 -30.49 -4.91 39.33
C THR A 37 -30.29 -3.86 38.24
N GLU A 38 -31.35 -3.12 37.92
CA GLU A 38 -31.30 -1.97 37.02
C GLU A 38 -31.06 -0.64 37.76
N ASP A 39 -31.13 -0.61 39.09
CA ASP A 39 -30.93 0.58 39.93
C ASP A 39 -29.45 0.89 40.13
N VAL A 40 -28.77 1.22 39.03
CA VAL A 40 -27.33 1.50 38.99
C VAL A 40 -26.99 2.67 38.10
N THR A 41 -25.96 3.39 38.50
CA THR A 41 -25.18 4.29 37.64
C THR A 41 -24.10 3.49 36.93
N VAL A 42 -23.89 3.76 35.64
CA VAL A 42 -22.96 3.03 34.79
C VAL A 42 -21.83 3.96 34.36
N SER A 43 -20.60 3.49 34.46
CA SER A 43 -19.44 4.14 33.85
C SER A 43 -18.61 3.15 33.05
N TRP A 44 -18.15 3.61 31.88
CA TRP A 44 -17.25 2.86 31.02
C TRP A 44 -15.86 3.50 31.03
N GLU A 45 -14.84 2.67 31.01
CA GLU A 45 -13.44 3.06 30.92
C GLU A 45 -12.76 2.25 29.83
N LYS A 46 -11.81 2.87 29.13
CA LYS A 46 -10.85 2.21 28.24
C LYS A 46 -9.46 2.48 28.79
N ASP A 47 -8.69 1.42 29.03
CA ASP A 47 -7.32 1.50 29.53
C ASP A 47 -7.20 2.36 30.82
N SER A 48 -8.16 2.15 31.73
CA SER A 48 -8.30 2.89 33.01
C SER A 48 -8.59 4.39 32.89
N GLN A 49 -8.95 4.87 31.70
CA GLN A 49 -9.41 6.23 31.47
C GLN A 49 -10.89 6.22 31.12
N LYS A 50 -11.64 7.22 31.61
CA LYS A 50 -13.07 7.35 31.30
C LYS A 50 -13.28 7.37 29.79
N LEU A 51 -14.17 6.49 29.31
CA LEU A 51 -14.45 6.37 27.87
C LEU A 51 -15.15 7.64 27.37
N SER A 52 -14.45 8.39 26.51
CA SER A 52 -15.03 9.52 25.78
C SER A 52 -15.85 9.01 24.60
N CYS A 53 -17.18 9.00 24.75
CA CYS A 53 -18.07 8.57 23.68
C CYS A 53 -18.03 9.58 22.52
N VAL A 54 -17.57 9.12 21.37
CA VAL A 54 -17.61 9.86 20.09
C VAL A 54 -18.93 9.59 19.38
N GLU A 55 -19.67 10.65 19.03
CA GLU A 55 -20.94 10.57 18.29
C GLU A 55 -20.79 9.81 16.97
N GLY A 56 -21.74 8.94 16.64
CA GLY A 56 -21.71 8.09 15.43
C GLY A 56 -20.72 6.92 15.49
N LYS A 57 -19.82 6.88 16.47
CA LYS A 57 -18.85 5.79 16.69
C LYS A 57 -19.23 4.90 17.87
N HIS A 58 -19.62 5.51 18.99
CA HIS A 58 -19.96 4.80 20.22
C HIS A 58 -21.44 4.92 20.51
N THR A 59 -22.10 3.80 20.80
CA THR A 59 -23.49 3.76 21.26
C THR A 59 -23.56 2.98 22.58
N VAL A 60 -23.99 3.65 23.65
CA VAL A 60 -24.21 3.02 24.95
C VAL A 60 -25.71 2.80 25.15
N LYS A 61 -26.11 1.56 25.45
CA LYS A 61 -27.52 1.18 25.67
C LYS A 61 -27.67 0.53 27.04
N LYS A 62 -28.72 0.93 27.76
CA LYS A 62 -29.22 0.26 28.97
C LYS A 62 -30.64 -0.23 28.70
N ILE A 63 -30.85 -1.54 28.79
CA ILE A 63 -32.16 -2.18 28.59
C ILE A 63 -32.44 -3.00 29.84
N SER A 64 -33.20 -2.43 30.77
CA SER A 64 -33.39 -2.95 32.12
C SER A 64 -32.05 -3.28 32.78
N THR A 65 -31.77 -4.54 33.09
CA THR A 65 -30.53 -5.01 33.72
C THR A 65 -29.39 -5.29 32.73
N ARG A 66 -29.58 -5.06 31.42
CA ARG A 66 -28.57 -5.32 30.38
C ARG A 66 -27.88 -4.02 29.96
N PHE A 67 -26.56 -4.05 29.90
CA PHE A 67 -25.73 -2.92 29.51
C PHE A 67 -24.90 -3.29 28.28
N VAL A 68 -24.91 -2.42 27.27
CA VAL A 68 -24.23 -2.64 25.99
C VAL A 68 -23.44 -1.41 25.61
N LEU A 69 -22.18 -1.62 25.22
CA LEU A 69 -21.35 -0.66 24.49
C LEU A 69 -21.11 -1.22 23.09
N GLU A 70 -21.58 -0.48 22.09
CA GLU A 70 -21.38 -0.76 20.67
C GLU A 70 -20.40 0.26 20.09
N ILE A 71 -19.35 -0.22 19.43
CA ILE A 71 -18.34 0.60 18.77
C ILE A 71 -18.33 0.24 17.29
N SER A 72 -18.81 1.15 16.45
CA SER A 72 -18.97 0.88 15.02
C SER A 72 -17.66 0.98 14.26
N ASN A 73 -17.46 0.19 13.19
CA ASN A 73 -16.29 0.25 12.30
C ASN A 73 -14.94 0.21 13.05
N ALA A 74 -14.60 -0.95 13.62
CA ALA A 74 -13.41 -1.15 14.45
C ALA A 74 -12.11 -0.67 13.78
N GLN A 75 -11.32 0.09 14.54
CA GLN A 75 -10.02 0.61 14.18
C GLN A 75 -8.98 0.16 15.21
N GLU A 76 -7.70 0.23 14.84
CA GLU A 76 -6.58 -0.11 15.73
C GLU A 76 -6.63 0.69 17.04
N GLY A 77 -7.08 1.95 16.98
CA GLY A 77 -7.27 2.80 18.16
C GLY A 77 -8.40 2.36 19.11
N ASP A 78 -9.24 1.40 18.71
CA ASP A 78 -10.28 0.81 19.58
C ASP A 78 -9.76 -0.42 20.34
N GLU A 79 -8.55 -0.90 20.06
CA GLU A 79 -7.92 -1.96 20.87
C GLU A 79 -7.61 -1.45 22.28
N GLY A 80 -7.89 -2.28 23.29
CA GLY A 80 -7.64 -1.95 24.69
C GLY A 80 -8.47 -2.77 25.68
N ASN A 81 -8.26 -2.51 26.96
CA ASN A 81 -9.02 -3.12 28.04
C ASN A 81 -10.22 -2.24 28.41
N TYR A 82 -11.43 -2.76 28.21
CA TYR A 82 -12.67 -2.06 28.51
C TYR A 82 -13.22 -2.51 29.85
N THR A 83 -13.51 -1.56 30.74
CA THR A 83 -14.08 -1.82 32.06
C THR A 83 -15.44 -1.16 32.16
N ILE A 84 -16.43 -1.91 32.64
CA ILE A 84 -17.72 -1.35 33.07
C ILE A 84 -17.78 -1.39 34.59
N THR A 85 -18.18 -0.28 35.20
CA THR A 85 -18.44 -0.16 36.64
C THR A 85 -19.90 0.20 36.86
N LEU A 86 -20.56 -0.58 37.70
CA LEU A 86 -21.94 -0.37 38.14
C LEU A 86 -21.91 0.06 39.60
N SER A 87 -22.61 1.14 39.95
CA SER A 87 -22.65 1.66 41.32
C SER A 87 -24.02 2.13 41.76
N ASN A 88 -24.33 1.95 43.04
CA ASN A 88 -25.47 2.54 43.73
C ASN A 88 -25.13 2.77 45.22
N SER A 89 -26.11 3.15 46.03
CA SER A 89 -25.90 3.46 47.46
C SER A 89 -25.43 2.26 48.30
N SER A 90 -25.59 1.03 47.81
CA SER A 90 -25.19 -0.21 48.49
C SER A 90 -23.82 -0.73 48.04
N GLY A 91 -23.18 -0.08 47.08
CA GLY A 91 -21.80 -0.39 46.66
C GLY A 91 -21.59 -0.36 45.15
N SER A 92 -20.49 -0.97 44.72
CA SER A 92 -20.13 -1.07 43.30
C SER A 92 -19.59 -2.45 42.94
N ALA A 93 -19.65 -2.75 41.64
CA ALA A 93 -19.00 -3.89 41.01
C ALA A 93 -18.42 -3.46 39.65
N SER A 94 -17.29 -4.03 39.26
CA SER A 94 -16.69 -3.83 37.94
C SER A 94 -16.28 -5.16 37.29
N CYS A 95 -16.30 -5.19 35.96
CA CYS A 95 -15.69 -6.27 35.18
C CYS A 95 -15.07 -5.70 33.90
N SER A 96 -14.13 -6.43 33.33
CA SER A 96 -13.34 -5.98 32.18
C SER A 96 -13.28 -7.01 31.07
N ALA A 97 -13.04 -6.57 29.84
CA ALA A 97 -12.73 -7.42 28.70
C ALA A 97 -11.67 -6.77 27.80
N LEU A 98 -10.78 -7.60 27.27
CA LEU A 98 -9.80 -7.21 26.27
C LEU A 98 -10.42 -7.25 24.87
N VAL A 99 -10.35 -6.13 24.16
CA VAL A 99 -10.68 -6.05 22.73
C VAL A 99 -9.39 -6.01 21.94
N ARG A 100 -9.23 -6.94 20.99
CA ARG A 100 -8.16 -6.94 19.99
C ARG A 100 -8.73 -6.74 18.60
N VAL A 101 -8.08 -5.88 17.82
CA VAL A 101 -8.51 -5.58 16.45
C VAL A 101 -7.53 -6.21 15.45
N GLU A 102 -7.99 -7.20 14.71
CA GLU A 102 -7.21 -7.84 13.66
C GLU A 102 -7.36 -7.10 12.33
N ILE A 103 -6.22 -6.66 11.77
CA ILE A 103 -6.17 -6.07 10.45
C ILE A 103 -5.87 -7.18 9.44
N LYS A 104 -6.89 -7.60 8.69
CA LYS A 104 -6.73 -8.57 7.60
C LYS A 104 -5.87 -7.98 6.49
N SER A 105 -4.90 -8.76 6.04
CA SER A 105 -4.15 -8.41 4.84
C SER A 105 -5.08 -8.48 3.63
N TRP A 106 -5.09 -7.43 2.80
CA TRP A 106 -5.83 -7.41 1.54
C TRP A 106 -5.17 -8.23 0.44
N ARG A 107 -3.94 -8.71 0.68
CA ARG A 107 -3.23 -9.66 -0.16
C ARG A 107 -2.31 -10.52 0.69
N GLU A 108 -2.38 -11.83 0.51
CA GLU A 108 -1.39 -12.75 1.04
C GLU A 108 -0.26 -12.94 0.03
N VAL A 109 0.98 -12.86 0.51
CA VAL A 109 2.18 -13.09 -0.32
C VAL A 109 3.07 -14.10 0.36
N GLU A 110 3.21 -15.25 -0.27
CA GLU A 110 4.21 -16.24 0.11
C GLU A 110 5.56 -15.91 -0.52
N TRP A 111 6.52 -15.56 0.31
CA TRP A 111 7.87 -15.21 -0.14
C TRP A 111 8.71 -16.46 -0.46
N ARG A 112 8.52 -17.04 -1.65
CA ARG A 112 9.26 -18.23 -2.10
C ARG A 112 10.53 -17.87 -2.91
N LYS A 113 11.50 -17.21 -2.25
CA LYS A 113 12.72 -16.69 -2.90
C LYS A 113 13.46 -17.74 -3.73
N ASP A 114 13.77 -18.89 -3.14
CA ASP A 114 14.59 -19.93 -3.80
C ASP A 114 13.88 -20.53 -5.02
N SER A 115 12.57 -20.74 -4.91
CA SER A 115 11.74 -21.21 -6.03
C SER A 115 11.74 -20.20 -7.17
N MET A 116 11.56 -18.90 -6.88
CA MET A 116 11.58 -17.86 -7.92
C MET A 116 12.94 -17.75 -8.60
N LEU A 117 14.03 -17.81 -7.81
CA LEU A 117 15.39 -17.78 -8.35
C LEU A 117 15.66 -18.98 -9.27
N LYS A 118 15.16 -20.17 -8.90
CA LYS A 118 15.27 -21.37 -9.75
C LYS A 118 14.53 -21.17 -11.08
N THR A 119 13.29 -20.69 -11.03
CA THR A 119 12.49 -20.41 -12.24
C THR A 119 13.16 -19.38 -13.14
N LEU A 120 13.74 -18.32 -12.58
CA LEU A 120 14.45 -17.29 -13.35
C LEU A 120 15.71 -17.83 -14.03
N LYS A 121 16.42 -18.78 -13.41
CA LYS A 121 17.60 -19.43 -14.00
C LYS A 121 17.25 -20.41 -15.12
N GLU A 122 16.14 -21.13 -14.97
CA GLU A 122 15.67 -22.11 -15.97
C GLU A 122 14.89 -21.44 -17.11
N PHE A 123 14.57 -20.15 -16.99
CA PHE A 123 13.81 -19.40 -17.97
C PHE A 123 14.56 -19.28 -19.30
N LYS A 124 13.91 -19.73 -20.38
CA LYS A 124 14.40 -19.60 -21.77
C LYS A 124 13.34 -18.89 -22.60
N ILE A 125 13.78 -17.95 -23.43
CA ILE A 125 12.91 -17.22 -24.36
C ILE A 125 12.72 -18.04 -25.64
N CYS A 126 11.50 -18.00 -26.20
CA CYS A 126 11.18 -18.58 -27.50
C CYS A 126 12.02 -17.96 -28.64
N ASN A 127 12.21 -18.71 -29.72
CA ASN A 127 13.17 -18.42 -30.80
C ASN A 127 12.99 -17.07 -31.53
N GLU A 128 11.85 -16.38 -31.39
CA GLU A 128 11.54 -15.13 -32.10
C GLU A 128 12.14 -13.89 -31.43
N VAL A 129 12.49 -13.96 -30.13
CA VAL A 129 13.04 -12.85 -29.35
C VAL A 129 14.23 -13.33 -28.53
N LYS A 130 15.31 -12.54 -28.51
CA LYS A 130 16.51 -12.90 -27.74
C LYS A 130 16.44 -12.52 -26.27
N GLU A 131 15.73 -11.42 -25.97
CA GLU A 131 15.70 -10.81 -24.64
C GLU A 131 14.35 -10.15 -24.38
N LEU A 132 13.82 -10.29 -23.15
CA LEU A 132 12.63 -9.57 -22.72
C LEU A 132 13.01 -8.16 -22.32
N ARG A 133 12.25 -7.19 -22.83
CA ARG A 133 12.48 -5.76 -22.61
C ARG A 133 11.44 -5.18 -21.67
N TYR A 134 11.89 -4.59 -20.59
CA TYR A 134 11.06 -3.96 -19.57
C TYR A 134 11.25 -2.46 -19.65
N LEU A 135 10.17 -1.68 -19.84
CA LEU A 135 10.24 -0.23 -19.78
C LEU A 135 9.87 0.24 -18.38
N VAL A 136 10.77 0.97 -17.72
CA VAL A 136 10.54 1.51 -16.38
C VAL A 136 10.00 2.93 -16.51
N TYR A 137 8.72 3.13 -16.20
CA TYR A 137 8.02 4.39 -16.37
C TYR A 137 7.42 4.88 -15.04
N GLY A 138 7.42 6.19 -14.82
CA GLY A 138 6.94 6.77 -13.56
C GLY A 138 7.39 8.21 -13.38
N PRO A 139 6.95 8.87 -12.29
CA PRO A 139 7.26 10.27 -12.09
C PRO A 139 8.76 10.52 -11.85
N VAL A 140 9.18 11.78 -11.99
CA VAL A 140 10.51 12.20 -11.53
C VAL A 140 10.64 11.97 -10.02
N GLY A 141 11.80 11.50 -9.59
CA GLY A 141 12.06 11.15 -8.19
C GLY A 141 11.35 9.89 -7.66
N ALA A 142 10.61 9.17 -8.51
CA ALA A 142 9.92 7.92 -8.14
C ALA A 142 10.87 6.77 -7.75
N GLY A 143 12.16 6.86 -8.09
CA GLY A 143 13.15 5.82 -7.84
C GLY A 143 13.28 4.79 -8.97
N LYS A 144 13.03 5.19 -10.23
CA LYS A 144 13.18 4.33 -11.42
C LYS A 144 14.59 3.73 -11.53
N SER A 145 15.60 4.58 -11.64
CA SER A 145 17.00 4.17 -11.72
C SER A 145 17.46 3.43 -10.45
N SER A 146 17.01 3.86 -9.26
CA SER A 146 17.28 3.16 -8.01
C SER A 146 16.69 1.74 -7.98
N THR A 147 15.52 1.53 -8.58
CA THR A 147 14.88 0.22 -8.72
C THR A 147 15.71 -0.68 -9.63
N ILE A 148 16.15 -0.16 -10.78
CA ILE A 148 17.02 -0.89 -11.72
C ILE A 148 18.36 -1.25 -11.05
N ASN A 149 18.98 -0.35 -10.29
CA ASN A 149 20.22 -0.62 -9.56
C ASN A 149 20.04 -1.69 -8.48
N THR A 150 18.88 -1.71 -7.82
CA THR A 150 18.53 -2.77 -6.85
C THR A 150 18.41 -4.12 -7.57
N ILE A 151 17.71 -4.16 -8.70
CA ILE A 151 17.59 -5.37 -9.54
C ILE A 151 18.98 -5.85 -9.97
N ARG A 152 19.82 -4.94 -10.47
CA ARG A 152 21.20 -5.23 -10.87
C ARG A 152 22.00 -5.88 -9.75
N THR A 153 21.98 -5.28 -8.57
CA THR A 153 22.70 -5.78 -7.38
C THR A 153 22.27 -7.22 -7.04
N ILE A 154 20.97 -7.52 -7.16
CA ILE A 154 20.44 -8.86 -6.88
C ILE A 154 20.91 -9.88 -7.92
N PHE A 155 20.84 -9.56 -9.21
CA PHE A 155 21.19 -10.50 -10.28
C PHE A 155 22.69 -10.72 -10.46
N GLU A 156 23.51 -9.68 -10.23
CA GLU A 156 24.96 -9.76 -10.42
C GLU A 156 25.69 -10.21 -9.15
N GLY A 157 25.01 -10.26 -7.99
CA GLY A 157 25.57 -10.78 -6.73
C GLY A 157 26.68 -9.91 -6.12
N ARG A 158 26.85 -8.67 -6.59
CA ARG A 158 27.85 -7.70 -6.12
C ARG A 158 27.15 -6.41 -5.69
N GLN A 159 27.53 -5.84 -4.56
CA GLN A 159 27.05 -4.50 -4.15
C GLN A 159 27.66 -3.43 -5.07
N PHE A 160 26.84 -2.70 -5.80
CA PHE A 160 27.28 -1.52 -6.54
C PHE A 160 27.34 -0.31 -5.60
N VAL A 161 28.53 0.22 -5.35
CA VAL A 161 28.75 1.43 -4.52
C VAL A 161 28.57 2.73 -5.31
N ASN A 162 28.42 2.68 -6.63
CA ASN A 162 28.14 3.88 -7.42
C ASN A 162 26.64 4.08 -7.57
N CYS A 163 26.00 4.65 -6.56
CA CYS A 163 24.77 5.39 -6.76
C CYS A 163 24.99 6.79 -6.21
N LEU A 164 25.13 7.75 -7.13
CA LEU A 164 24.59 9.09 -6.92
C LEU A 164 23.09 8.93 -6.68
N ALA A 165 22.72 8.53 -5.47
CA ALA A 165 21.40 8.78 -4.95
C ALA A 165 21.32 10.29 -4.81
N ALA A 166 20.92 10.97 -5.89
CA ALA A 166 20.56 12.36 -5.81
C ALA A 166 19.36 12.44 -4.87
N ALA A 167 19.67 12.80 -3.64
CA ALA A 167 18.71 13.29 -2.67
C ALA A 167 17.87 14.37 -3.36
N GLU A 168 16.56 14.14 -3.40
CA GLU A 168 15.54 15.19 -3.43
C GLU A 168 15.74 16.32 -4.46
N SER A 169 16.12 15.96 -5.69
CA SER A 169 16.08 16.87 -6.82
C SER A 169 14.70 16.81 -7.50
N THR A 170 14.12 17.98 -7.77
CA THR A 170 12.88 18.16 -8.54
C THR A 170 13.08 18.03 -10.04
N LYS A 171 14.31 17.84 -10.54
CA LYS A 171 14.61 17.70 -11.98
C LYS A 171 15.02 16.27 -12.34
N SER A 172 14.61 15.79 -13.51
CA SER A 172 15.01 14.46 -13.99
C SER A 172 16.53 14.37 -14.19
N HIS A 173 17.17 13.39 -13.55
CA HIS A 173 18.60 13.09 -13.75
C HIS A 173 18.82 12.18 -14.96
N THR A 174 17.92 11.23 -15.21
CA THR A 174 17.87 10.46 -16.45
C THR A 174 17.25 11.34 -17.53
N LEU A 175 18.01 11.65 -18.57
CA LEU A 175 17.56 12.43 -19.73
C LEU A 175 17.57 11.60 -21.02
N SER A 176 18.14 10.40 -20.98
CA SER A 176 18.39 9.50 -22.10
C SER A 176 17.54 8.22 -22.01
N PHE A 177 17.31 7.59 -23.15
CA PHE A 177 16.79 6.22 -23.26
C PHE A 177 17.95 5.23 -23.07
N GLU A 178 18.09 4.69 -21.86
CA GLU A 178 19.23 3.87 -21.44
C GLU A 178 18.81 2.44 -21.15
N SER A 179 19.64 1.47 -21.54
CA SER A 179 19.38 0.05 -21.30
C SER A 179 20.33 -0.56 -20.27
N TYR A 180 19.77 -1.44 -19.44
CA TYR A 180 20.48 -2.13 -18.37
C TYR A 180 20.30 -3.63 -18.55
N ARG A 181 21.42 -4.31 -18.85
CA ARG A 181 21.53 -5.76 -18.95
C ARG A 181 22.16 -6.31 -17.68
N PHE A 182 21.81 -7.53 -17.31
CA PHE A 182 22.31 -8.16 -16.09
C PHE A 182 23.02 -9.47 -16.42
N ALA A 183 24.20 -9.65 -15.83
CA ALA A 183 24.98 -10.87 -15.97
C ALA A 183 25.68 -11.19 -14.65
N ASN A 184 25.79 -12.47 -14.32
CA ASN A 184 26.65 -12.95 -13.23
C ASN A 184 27.92 -13.57 -13.81
N GLU A 185 28.83 -14.06 -12.94
CA GLU A 185 30.12 -14.66 -13.36
C GLU A 185 29.98 -15.87 -14.29
N LYS A 186 28.80 -16.50 -14.35
CA LYS A 186 28.56 -17.76 -15.07
C LYS A 186 27.56 -17.62 -16.22
N GLU A 187 26.61 -16.69 -16.15
CA GLU A 187 25.44 -16.61 -17.03
C GLU A 187 24.95 -15.17 -17.24
N SER A 188 24.51 -14.87 -18.47
CA SER A 188 23.76 -13.65 -18.80
C SER A 188 22.27 -13.91 -18.69
N PHE A 189 21.52 -12.98 -18.10
CA PHE A 189 20.07 -13.09 -18.03
C PHE A 189 19.44 -12.48 -19.28
N PRO A 190 18.38 -13.08 -19.84
CA PRO A 190 17.78 -12.59 -21.08
C PRO A 190 16.76 -11.47 -20.80
N PHE A 191 17.10 -10.53 -19.92
CA PHE A 191 16.27 -9.42 -19.51
C PHE A 191 17.02 -8.10 -19.70
N ILE A 192 16.34 -7.11 -20.26
CA ILE A 192 16.84 -5.74 -20.41
C ILE A 192 15.83 -4.79 -19.78
N PHE A 193 16.31 -3.88 -18.94
CA PHE A 193 15.49 -2.81 -18.38
C PHE A 193 15.86 -1.48 -19.02
N TYR A 194 14.86 -0.77 -19.52
CA TYR A 194 15.01 0.56 -20.09
C TYR A 194 14.61 1.60 -19.06
N ASP A 195 15.56 2.47 -18.70
CA ASP A 195 15.29 3.68 -17.92
C ASP A 195 15.04 4.85 -18.86
N ILE A 196 14.09 5.70 -18.47
CA ILE A 196 13.70 6.88 -19.24
C ILE A 196 13.57 8.11 -18.33
N MET A 197 13.54 9.28 -18.96
CA MET A 197 13.22 10.52 -18.29
C MET A 197 11.90 10.40 -17.52
N GLY A 198 11.86 10.92 -16.29
CA GLY A 198 10.63 10.88 -15.50
C GLY A 198 9.53 11.72 -16.13
N ALA A 199 8.29 11.30 -15.95
CA ALA A 199 7.15 12.14 -16.31
C ALA A 199 6.85 13.14 -15.19
N GLU A 200 6.49 14.36 -15.55
CA GLU A 200 6.04 15.39 -14.62
C GLU A 200 4.63 15.82 -14.98
N ALA A 201 4.02 16.66 -14.13
CA ALA A 201 2.80 17.35 -14.52
C ALA A 201 3.08 18.35 -15.64
N GLU A 202 2.04 18.82 -16.33
CA GLU A 202 2.15 19.83 -17.41
C GLU A 202 2.98 19.31 -18.61
N GLU A 203 3.59 20.17 -19.44
CA GLU A 203 4.41 19.74 -20.59
C GLU A 203 5.87 19.40 -20.20
N GLU A 204 6.15 19.27 -18.90
CA GLU A 204 7.48 18.90 -18.40
C GLU A 204 7.65 17.36 -18.30
N GLY A 205 8.91 16.92 -18.32
CA GLY A 205 9.29 15.51 -18.31
C GLY A 205 9.06 14.80 -19.65
N VAL A 206 9.13 13.45 -19.63
CA VAL A 206 8.96 12.65 -20.86
C VAL A 206 7.55 12.83 -21.44
N ARG A 207 7.48 13.07 -22.75
CA ARG A 207 6.21 13.23 -23.46
C ARG A 207 5.56 11.87 -23.70
N THR A 208 4.24 11.80 -23.59
CA THR A 208 3.46 10.57 -23.85
C THR A 208 3.75 9.94 -25.22
N PRO A 209 3.87 10.69 -26.34
CA PRO A 209 4.23 10.11 -27.64
C PRO A 209 5.59 9.42 -27.66
N ASP A 210 6.57 9.89 -26.87
CA ASP A 210 7.90 9.26 -26.80
C ASP A 210 7.82 7.96 -26.03
N VAL A 211 7.06 7.91 -24.93
CA VAL A 211 6.81 6.66 -24.20
C VAL A 211 6.12 5.63 -25.11
N ILE A 212 5.12 6.06 -25.89
CA ILE A 212 4.44 5.19 -26.85
C ILE A 212 5.39 4.72 -27.96
N SER A 213 6.27 5.61 -28.45
CA SER A 213 7.30 5.27 -29.44
C SER A 213 8.29 4.25 -28.87
N ALA A 214 8.67 4.39 -27.59
CA ALA A 214 9.51 3.41 -26.90
C ALA A 214 8.81 2.05 -26.79
N LEU A 215 7.53 2.02 -26.39
CA LEU A 215 6.74 0.78 -26.31
C LEU A 215 6.72 0.01 -27.64
N LYS A 216 6.60 0.74 -28.76
CA LYS A 216 6.57 0.19 -30.11
C LYS A 216 7.96 -0.16 -30.68
N GLY A 217 9.05 0.12 -29.98
CA GLY A 217 10.42 -0.14 -30.44
C GLY A 217 10.98 0.89 -31.43
N HIS A 218 10.35 2.06 -31.53
CA HIS A 218 10.78 3.13 -32.44
C HIS A 218 11.95 3.98 -31.88
N ILE A 219 12.36 3.79 -30.63
CA ILE A 219 13.44 4.56 -30.00
C ILE A 219 14.70 3.71 -29.87
N LYS A 220 15.82 4.21 -30.39
CA LYS A 220 17.15 3.61 -30.21
C LYS A 220 17.81 4.08 -28.91
N GLU A 221 18.69 3.23 -28.37
CA GLU A 221 19.50 3.53 -27.20
C GLU A 221 20.32 4.81 -27.38
N GLY A 222 20.40 5.61 -26.31
CA GLY A 222 21.10 6.91 -26.31
C GLY A 222 20.24 8.10 -26.77
N TYR A 223 18.99 7.89 -27.17
CA TYR A 223 18.08 9.01 -27.48
C TYR A 223 17.91 9.94 -26.28
N MET A 224 18.14 11.23 -26.47
CA MET A 224 17.91 12.26 -25.44
C MET A 224 16.49 12.82 -25.55
N PHE A 225 15.71 12.68 -24.49
CA PHE A 225 14.34 13.18 -24.44
C PHE A 225 14.30 14.71 -24.40
N ASN A 226 13.27 15.27 -25.05
CA ASN A 226 13.01 16.70 -25.04
C ASN A 226 11.58 16.96 -24.56
N SER A 227 11.45 17.74 -23.48
CA SER A 227 10.14 18.08 -22.91
C SER A 227 9.26 18.87 -23.88
N ASN A 228 9.86 19.65 -24.78
CA ASN A 228 9.15 20.55 -25.70
C ASN A 228 8.70 19.86 -26.99
N THR A 229 9.45 18.87 -27.48
CA THR A 229 9.20 18.24 -28.78
C THR A 229 9.34 16.73 -28.70
N ALA A 230 8.34 16.03 -29.22
CA ALA A 230 8.39 14.57 -29.34
C ALA A 230 9.40 14.14 -30.41
N LEU A 231 9.84 12.89 -30.33
CA LEU A 231 10.70 12.24 -31.30
C LEU A 231 10.07 12.30 -32.70
N SER A 232 10.81 12.91 -33.63
CA SER A 232 10.45 12.94 -35.05
C SER A 232 10.99 11.72 -35.77
N GLU A 233 10.28 11.25 -36.80
CA GLU A 233 10.73 10.17 -37.67
C GLU A 233 12.06 10.47 -38.38
N ASN A 234 12.38 11.75 -38.60
CA ASN A 234 13.65 12.17 -39.22
C ASN A 234 14.85 12.13 -38.27
N ASN A 235 14.64 11.79 -36.99
CA ASN A 235 15.70 11.75 -36.00
C ASN A 235 16.57 10.48 -36.19
N LEU A 236 17.89 10.61 -36.04
CA LEU A 236 18.84 9.50 -36.16
C LEU A 236 18.55 8.33 -35.20
N TYR A 237 17.96 8.64 -34.04
CA TYR A 237 17.54 7.67 -33.03
C TYR A 237 16.14 7.08 -33.27
N TYR A 238 15.43 7.50 -34.32
CA TYR A 238 14.18 6.87 -34.72
C TYR A 238 14.45 5.56 -35.47
N ASN A 239 13.71 4.52 -35.10
CA ASN A 239 13.70 3.24 -35.79
C ASN A 239 12.43 3.13 -36.64
N HIS A 240 12.59 3.24 -37.96
CA HIS A 240 11.46 3.22 -38.91
C HIS A 240 10.75 1.87 -38.99
N ASN A 241 11.45 0.76 -38.71
CA ASN A 241 10.91 -0.58 -38.88
C ASN A 241 11.24 -1.46 -37.67
N PRO A 242 10.55 -1.25 -36.53
CA PRO A 242 10.80 -2.00 -35.32
C PRO A 242 10.42 -3.47 -35.48
N SER A 243 11.34 -4.36 -35.14
CA SER A 243 11.09 -5.79 -35.02
C SER A 243 10.44 -6.13 -33.68
N LEU A 244 9.97 -7.37 -33.52
CA LEU A 244 9.51 -7.87 -32.20
C LEU A 244 10.61 -7.76 -31.13
N SER A 245 11.88 -7.90 -31.52
CA SER A 245 13.01 -7.76 -30.60
C SER A 245 13.27 -6.30 -30.17
N ASP A 246 12.69 -5.31 -30.84
CA ASP A 246 12.82 -3.90 -30.47
C ASP A 246 11.68 -3.43 -29.55
N GLN A 247 10.55 -4.13 -29.56
CA GLN A 247 9.37 -3.78 -28.77
C GLN A 247 9.56 -4.04 -27.27
N ILE A 248 8.81 -3.29 -26.47
CA ILE A 248 8.75 -3.51 -25.02
C ILE A 248 7.81 -4.67 -24.73
N HIS A 249 8.30 -5.62 -23.93
CA HIS A 249 7.59 -6.83 -23.56
C HIS A 249 6.86 -6.71 -22.22
N CYS A 250 7.20 -5.72 -21.38
CA CYS A 250 6.50 -5.43 -20.14
C CYS A 250 6.70 -3.96 -19.75
N LEU A 251 5.62 -3.30 -19.34
CA LEU A 251 5.67 -1.95 -18.80
C LEU A 251 5.65 -1.99 -17.27
N VAL A 252 6.65 -1.38 -16.64
CA VAL A 252 6.81 -1.32 -15.18
C VAL A 252 6.55 0.10 -14.70
N TYR A 253 5.42 0.32 -14.02
CA TYR A 253 5.08 1.59 -13.40
C TYR A 253 5.71 1.72 -12.02
N VAL A 254 6.68 2.62 -11.87
CA VAL A 254 7.30 2.93 -10.58
C VAL A 254 6.53 4.06 -9.92
N VAL A 255 5.89 3.76 -8.79
CA VAL A 255 4.94 4.67 -8.12
C VAL A 255 5.37 4.91 -6.67
N PRO A 256 5.72 6.15 -6.29
CA PRO A 256 6.07 6.47 -4.90
C PRO A 256 4.81 6.49 -4.01
N ALA A 257 4.74 5.56 -3.05
CA ALA A 257 3.57 5.35 -2.17
C ALA A 257 3.25 6.56 -1.29
N ASP A 258 4.24 7.38 -0.94
CA ASP A 258 4.11 8.61 -0.15
C ASP A 258 3.51 9.78 -0.95
N LYS A 259 3.49 9.68 -2.29
CA LYS A 259 3.04 10.78 -3.18
C LYS A 259 1.81 10.43 -4.03
N VAL A 260 1.26 9.22 -3.92
CA VAL A 260 0.12 8.78 -4.76
C VAL A 260 -1.08 9.73 -4.63
N SER A 261 -1.44 10.11 -3.40
CA SER A 261 -2.55 11.03 -3.13
C SER A 261 -2.30 12.48 -3.61
N MET A 262 -1.05 12.83 -3.93
CA MET A 262 -0.66 14.17 -4.40
C MET A 262 -0.45 14.23 -5.91
N MET A 263 -0.68 13.13 -6.64
CA MET A 263 -0.51 13.09 -8.09
C MET A 263 -1.56 13.99 -8.77
N LYS A 264 -1.10 14.98 -9.54
CA LYS A 264 -1.99 15.90 -10.28
C LYS A 264 -2.80 15.12 -11.33
N ALA A 265 -4.04 15.55 -11.58
CA ALA A 265 -4.94 14.92 -12.54
C ALA A 265 -4.34 14.80 -13.95
N ASP A 266 -3.60 15.81 -14.41
CA ASP A 266 -2.98 15.77 -15.75
C ASP A 266 -1.86 14.73 -15.86
N PHE A 267 -1.14 14.47 -14.77
CA PHE A 267 -0.18 13.37 -14.72
C PHE A 267 -0.91 12.01 -14.76
N LEU A 268 -2.02 11.86 -14.04
CA LEU A 268 -2.84 10.65 -14.10
C LEU A 268 -3.38 10.40 -15.52
N LYS A 269 -3.76 11.45 -16.26
CA LYS A 269 -4.14 11.33 -17.69
C LYS A 269 -2.98 10.85 -18.55
N LYS A 270 -1.75 11.33 -18.33
CA LYS A 270 -0.55 10.82 -19.03
C LYS A 270 -0.36 9.33 -18.78
N LEU A 271 -0.40 8.91 -17.50
CA LEU A 271 -0.29 7.49 -17.13
C LEU A 271 -1.39 6.65 -17.78
N GLU A 272 -2.64 7.11 -17.74
CA GLU A 272 -3.79 6.41 -18.31
C GLU A 272 -3.66 6.24 -19.84
N SER A 273 -3.17 7.26 -20.54
CA SER A 273 -2.94 7.21 -21.99
C SER A 273 -1.89 6.15 -22.37
N VAL A 274 -0.76 6.12 -21.64
CA VAL A 274 0.26 5.07 -21.83
C VAL A 274 -0.32 3.70 -21.49
N ARG A 275 -1.09 3.60 -20.39
CA ARG A 275 -1.69 2.34 -19.90
C ARG A 275 -2.66 1.74 -20.91
N LYS A 276 -3.53 2.57 -21.49
CA LYS A 276 -4.48 2.17 -22.54
C LYS A 276 -3.73 1.69 -23.78
N THR A 277 -2.69 2.41 -24.20
CA THR A 277 -1.88 2.02 -25.36
C THR A 277 -1.17 0.69 -25.13
N ALA A 278 -0.47 0.53 -24.02
CA ALA A 278 0.18 -0.74 -23.65
C ALA A 278 -0.83 -1.90 -23.59
N SER A 279 -2.03 -1.66 -23.03
CA SER A 279 -3.10 -2.65 -22.99
C SER A 279 -3.60 -3.04 -24.38
N SER A 280 -3.76 -2.09 -25.30
CA SER A 280 -4.19 -2.37 -26.68
C SER A 280 -3.15 -3.15 -27.48
N MET A 281 -1.88 -3.04 -27.11
CA MET A 281 -0.77 -3.79 -27.69
C MET A 281 -0.57 -5.16 -27.01
N GLY A 282 -1.37 -5.50 -26.00
CA GLY A 282 -1.20 -6.74 -25.24
C GLY A 282 0.06 -6.76 -24.35
N ILE A 283 0.69 -5.61 -24.08
CA ILE A 283 1.86 -5.52 -23.22
C ILE A 283 1.43 -5.68 -21.75
N PRO A 284 1.93 -6.68 -21.01
CA PRO A 284 1.73 -6.82 -19.58
C PRO A 284 2.22 -5.59 -18.81
N GLN A 285 1.48 -5.21 -17.77
CA GLN A 285 1.74 -4.01 -16.99
C GLN A 285 1.87 -4.38 -15.51
N VAL A 286 2.94 -3.92 -14.88
CA VAL A 286 3.26 -4.19 -13.47
C VAL A 286 3.42 -2.88 -12.74
N VAL A 287 2.85 -2.77 -11.53
CA VAL A 287 3.07 -1.63 -10.64
C VAL A 287 4.11 -2.01 -9.59
N PHE A 288 5.17 -1.21 -9.50
CA PHE A 288 6.24 -1.31 -8.52
C PHE A 288 6.16 -0.09 -7.59
N MET A 289 5.66 -0.30 -6.36
CA MET A 289 5.55 0.81 -5.39
C MET A 289 6.87 1.02 -4.65
N THR A 290 7.36 2.26 -4.66
CA THR A 290 8.53 2.69 -3.89
C THR A 290 8.12 3.49 -2.66
N ARG A 291 9.05 3.70 -1.71
CA ARG A 291 8.81 4.52 -0.50
C ARG A 291 7.61 4.07 0.33
N VAL A 292 7.34 2.76 0.33
CA VAL A 292 6.24 2.13 1.07
C VAL A 292 6.37 2.35 2.57
N ASP A 293 7.59 2.43 3.08
CA ASP A 293 7.95 2.80 4.46
C ASP A 293 7.47 4.21 4.85
N ARG A 294 7.28 5.12 3.87
CA ARG A 294 6.82 6.49 4.11
C ARG A 294 5.32 6.67 3.92
N ALA A 295 4.61 5.64 3.47
CA ALA A 295 3.18 5.74 3.20
C ALA A 295 2.36 5.92 4.49
N CYS A 296 2.66 5.15 5.55
CA CYS A 296 1.98 5.21 6.84
C CYS A 296 2.85 4.67 7.98
N GLN A 297 2.48 4.95 9.23
CA GLN A 297 3.24 4.51 10.41
C GLN A 297 3.41 2.98 10.46
N MET A 298 2.35 2.23 10.13
CA MET A 298 2.36 0.77 10.12
C MET A 298 3.44 0.17 9.19
N THR A 299 3.62 0.74 7.99
CA THR A 299 4.63 0.27 7.05
C THR A 299 6.02 0.81 7.35
N LYS A 300 6.11 1.97 8.03
CA LYS A 300 7.35 2.51 8.57
C LYS A 300 7.94 1.60 9.64
N GLU A 301 7.10 1.09 10.53
CA GLU A 301 7.51 0.18 11.60
C GLU A 301 7.83 -1.22 11.08
N ASN A 302 7.02 -1.73 10.15
CA ASN A 302 7.23 -3.04 9.57
C ASN A 302 6.71 -3.12 8.12
N LEU A 303 7.62 -3.21 7.17
CA LEU A 303 7.30 -3.34 5.74
C LEU A 303 6.46 -4.59 5.41
N ARG A 304 6.48 -5.64 6.24
CA ARG A 304 5.60 -6.82 6.05
C ARG A 304 4.12 -6.47 6.16
N ASN A 305 3.79 -5.36 6.79
CA ASN A 305 2.42 -4.85 6.91
C ASN A 305 1.97 -4.03 5.69
N VAL A 306 2.75 -3.98 4.59
CA VAL A 306 2.35 -3.29 3.34
C VAL A 306 0.95 -3.73 2.89
N TYR A 307 0.69 -5.04 2.92
CA TYR A 307 -0.60 -5.61 2.53
C TYR A 307 -1.67 -5.54 3.61
N LYS A 308 -1.40 -4.91 4.76
CA LYS A 308 -2.38 -4.58 5.80
C LYS A 308 -2.77 -3.11 5.78
N SER A 309 -1.95 -2.26 5.15
CA SER A 309 -2.20 -0.82 5.09
C SER A 309 -3.39 -0.50 4.18
N LYS A 310 -4.47 0.03 4.77
CA LYS A 310 -5.64 0.56 4.02
C LYS A 310 -5.22 1.69 3.09
N LYS A 311 -4.35 2.60 3.56
CA LYS A 311 -3.83 3.72 2.77
C LYS A 311 -3.12 3.27 1.50
N ILE A 312 -2.41 2.13 1.53
CA ILE A 312 -1.76 1.59 0.32
C ILE A 312 -2.76 0.89 -0.61
N ARG A 313 -3.80 0.25 -0.06
CA ARG A 313 -4.85 -0.41 -0.85
C ARG A 313 -5.73 0.58 -1.60
N GLU A 314 -6.04 1.69 -0.96
CA GLU A 314 -7.00 2.69 -1.45
C GLU A 314 -6.36 3.76 -2.34
N ASN A 315 -5.04 3.84 -2.33
CA ASN A 315 -4.22 4.68 -3.23
C ASN A 315 -3.90 3.93 -4.53
#